data_AF-A0AAN8Z203-F1
#
_entry.id   AF-A0AAN8Z203-F1
#
_cell.length_a   1.000
_cell.length_b   1.000
_cell.length_c   1.000
_cell.angle_alpha   90.00
_cell.angle_beta   90.00
_cell.angle_gamma   90.00
#
_symmetry.space_group_name_H-M   'P 1'
#
loop_
_entity.id
_entity.type
_entity.pdbx_description
1 polymer ?
#
loop_
_entity_poly.entity_id
_entity_poly.type
_entity_poly.pdbx_seq_one_letter_code
_entity_poly.pdbx_strand_id
1 'polypeptide(L)'
;GADLQTATDILARLKRMQGYNVLHPMGWDAFGLPVEQYAIDTGTQRNIDCFHSQAEVPVNWCPALGTVLANEEVVDGVSEHGGHPVIRKPMLQWMLKITAYADRLLQDLDDLDWPETVKEMQRDWIGRSEGEEMEFSVIDSNGLERDMKITKFIIMFVCTYLVLAPEHNLLSSIVSMDQSKCVEEYKEAASRKSDLERTELQKEKTGLFTGCYARNPVNGESIPIWVADYVLGSYGMGAIMAVPAHDSRDHEFALKYEIPFCWVV
;
A
#
# COMPACT_ATOMS: atom_id res chain seq x y z
N GLY A 1 -0.62 20.29 -23.45
CA GLY A 1 -1.26 21.55 -23.01
C GLY A 1 -2.24 22.07 -24.04
N ALA A 2 -1.74 22.65 -25.14
CA ALA A 2 -2.57 23.23 -26.19
C ALA A 2 -3.53 22.23 -26.87
N ASP A 3 -3.10 20.99 -27.09
CA ASP A 3 -3.86 20.02 -27.89
C ASP A 3 -5.19 19.60 -27.26
N LEU A 4 -5.27 19.49 -25.93
CA LEU A 4 -6.51 19.09 -25.23
C LEU A 4 -7.54 20.23 -25.23
N GLN A 5 -7.08 21.47 -25.05
CA GLN A 5 -7.95 22.65 -25.07
C GLN A 5 -8.48 22.92 -26.49
N THR A 6 -7.64 22.77 -27.52
CA THR A 6 -8.07 22.90 -28.91
C THR A 6 -9.06 21.81 -29.31
N ALA A 7 -8.82 20.54 -28.92
CA ALA A 7 -9.75 19.45 -29.21
C ALA A 7 -11.14 19.67 -28.59
N THR A 8 -11.19 20.11 -27.33
CA THR A 8 -12.45 20.38 -26.63
C THR A 8 -13.16 21.63 -27.15
N ASP A 9 -12.43 22.67 -27.56
CA ASP A 9 -13.00 23.87 -28.21
C ASP A 9 -13.65 23.54 -29.56
N ILE A 10 -13.01 22.68 -30.37
CA ILE A 10 -13.58 22.20 -31.63
C ILE A 10 -14.92 21.49 -31.39
N LEU A 11 -14.97 20.60 -30.40
CA LEU A 11 -16.20 19.88 -30.04
C LEU A 11 -17.30 20.82 -29.53
N ALA A 12 -16.93 21.78 -28.68
CA ALA A 12 -17.86 22.77 -28.14
C ALA A 12 -18.49 23.61 -29.26
N ARG A 13 -17.69 24.09 -30.21
CA ARG A 13 -18.18 24.84 -31.39
C ARG A 13 -19.09 24.00 -32.27
N LEU A 14 -18.70 22.75 -32.56
CA LEU A 14 -19.50 21.83 -33.35
C LEU A 14 -20.88 21.61 -32.73
N LYS A 15 -20.94 21.31 -31.42
CA LYS A 15 -22.20 21.11 -30.68
C LYS A 15 -23.04 22.38 -30.64
N ARG A 16 -22.42 23.56 -30.50
CA ARG A 16 -23.14 24.83 -30.57
C ARG A 16 -23.77 25.07 -31.94
N MET A 17 -23.05 24.76 -33.02
CA MET A 17 -23.56 24.85 -34.39
C MET A 17 -24.71 23.87 -34.68
N GLN A 18 -24.72 22.71 -34.00
CA GLN A 18 -25.82 21.74 -34.04
C GLN A 18 -27.07 22.17 -33.24
N GLY A 19 -27.04 23.36 -32.60
CA GLY A 19 -28.17 23.92 -31.85
C GLY A 19 -28.23 23.53 -30.38
N TYR A 20 -27.21 22.87 -29.83
CA TYR A 20 -27.17 22.55 -28.39
C TYR A 20 -26.79 23.77 -27.54
N ASN A 21 -27.33 23.82 -26.32
CA ASN A 21 -26.87 24.73 -25.27
C ASN A 21 -25.61 24.16 -24.62
N VAL A 22 -24.45 24.60 -25.11
CA VAL A 22 -23.13 24.10 -24.68
C VAL A 22 -22.61 24.88 -23.47
N LEU A 23 -22.17 24.16 -22.43
CA LEU A 23 -21.34 24.67 -21.32
C LEU A 23 -19.91 24.15 -21.50
N HIS A 24 -18.95 25.07 -21.69
CA HIS A 24 -17.53 24.75 -21.82
C HIS A 24 -16.76 25.62 -20.82
N PRO A 25 -16.62 25.15 -19.56
CA PRO A 25 -16.01 25.94 -18.50
C PRO A 25 -14.48 25.93 -18.61
N MET A 26 -13.86 26.98 -18.10
CA MET A 26 -12.42 27.08 -17.89
C MET A 26 -12.17 27.53 -16.45
N GLY A 27 -11.10 27.03 -15.86
CA GLY A 27 -10.71 27.36 -14.49
C GLY A 27 -9.22 27.13 -14.29
N TRP A 28 -8.74 27.54 -13.12
CA TRP A 28 -7.36 27.37 -12.71
C TRP A 28 -7.38 26.54 -11.43
N ASP A 29 -6.70 25.40 -11.45
CA ASP A 29 -6.42 24.68 -10.21
C ASP A 29 -5.35 25.46 -9.45
N ALA A 30 -5.79 26.27 -8.49
CA ALA A 30 -5.01 27.32 -7.83
C ALA A 30 -4.54 26.92 -6.42
N PHE A 31 -4.69 25.65 -6.05
CA PHE A 31 -4.28 25.08 -4.77
C PHE A 31 -3.40 23.85 -5.00
N GLY A 32 -2.73 23.37 -3.95
CA GLY A 32 -1.83 22.21 -4.02
C GLY A 32 -0.38 22.59 -4.30
N LEU A 33 0.52 21.60 -4.20
CA LEU A 33 1.97 21.79 -4.17
C LEU A 33 2.53 22.60 -5.35
N PRO A 34 2.09 22.44 -6.61
CA PRO A 34 2.64 23.20 -7.72
C PRO A 34 2.41 24.71 -7.58
N VAL A 35 1.23 25.10 -7.10
CA VAL A 35 0.85 26.51 -6.91
C VAL A 35 1.44 27.05 -5.62
N GLU A 36 1.46 26.24 -4.56
CA GLU A 36 2.08 26.60 -3.28
C GLU A 36 3.59 26.80 -3.42
N GLN A 37 4.30 25.93 -4.15
CA GLN A 37 5.73 26.06 -4.40
C GLN A 37 6.05 27.33 -5.22
N TYR A 38 5.27 27.59 -6.28
CA TYR A 38 5.40 28.82 -7.05
C TYR A 38 5.06 30.06 -6.20
N ALA A 39 4.08 29.98 -5.31
CA ALA A 39 3.69 31.05 -4.39
C ALA A 39 4.71 31.26 -3.25
N ILE A 40 5.45 30.24 -2.83
CA ILE A 40 6.60 30.35 -1.93
C ILE A 40 7.74 31.08 -2.64
N ASP A 41 8.02 30.72 -3.90
CA ASP A 41 9.04 31.39 -4.72
C ASP A 41 8.69 32.86 -5.03
N THR A 42 7.40 33.22 -5.02
CA THR A 42 6.89 34.56 -5.39
C THR A 42 6.23 35.37 -4.26
N GLY A 43 6.09 34.80 -3.05
CA GLY A 43 5.72 35.46 -1.79
C GLY A 43 4.25 35.80 -1.56
N THR A 44 3.31 34.84 -1.50
CA THR A 44 1.89 35.12 -1.11
C THR A 44 1.21 33.99 -0.29
N GLN A 45 0.29 34.31 0.64
CA GLN A 45 -0.29 33.34 1.61
C GLN A 45 -1.83 33.45 1.84
N ARG A 46 -2.55 32.31 1.84
CA ARG A 46 -3.80 31.90 2.57
C ARG A 46 -4.53 30.79 1.76
N ASN A 47 -5.36 29.87 2.27
CA ASN A 47 -6.02 29.53 3.55
C ASN A 47 -6.48 28.06 3.41
N ILE A 48 -6.59 27.25 4.49
CA ILE A 48 -7.20 25.91 4.44
C ILE A 48 -8.09 25.68 5.66
N ASP A 49 -9.40 25.59 5.45
CA ASP A 49 -10.41 25.16 6.42
C ASP A 49 -11.37 24.19 5.73
N CYS A 50 -11.01 22.91 5.57
CA CYS A 50 -12.00 21.87 5.27
C CYS A 50 -11.48 20.43 5.40
N PHE A 51 -11.33 19.87 6.61
CA PHE A 51 -11.23 18.40 6.73
C PHE A 51 -11.82 17.87 8.05
N HIS A 52 -12.35 16.63 8.02
CA HIS A 52 -13.34 16.13 8.99
C HIS A 52 -13.02 14.83 9.75
N SER A 53 -11.80 14.29 9.69
CA SER A 53 -11.28 13.36 10.72
C SER A 53 -9.75 13.24 10.74
N GLN A 54 -9.15 13.28 11.94
CA GLN A 54 -7.69 13.13 12.16
C GLN A 54 -7.34 11.67 12.50
N ALA A 55 -6.27 11.15 11.91
CA ALA A 55 -5.66 9.87 12.27
C ALA A 55 -4.13 9.99 12.29
N GLU A 56 -3.46 9.26 13.19
CA GLU A 56 -2.00 9.18 13.22
C GLU A 56 -1.57 8.10 12.22
N VAL A 57 -0.94 8.51 11.12
CA VAL A 57 -0.57 7.62 10.02
C VAL A 57 0.88 7.89 9.64
N PRO A 58 1.69 6.87 9.29
CA PRO A 58 2.97 7.12 8.64
C PRO A 58 2.73 7.86 7.33
N VAL A 59 3.23 9.08 7.23
CA VAL A 59 3.10 9.93 6.04
C VAL A 59 4.43 10.14 5.34
N ASN A 60 4.35 10.38 4.05
CA ASN A 60 5.47 10.76 3.21
C ASN A 60 5.81 12.22 3.53
N TRP A 61 6.93 12.47 4.22
CA TRP A 61 7.36 13.81 4.60
C TRP A 61 8.56 14.22 3.77
N CYS A 62 8.47 15.37 3.11
CA CYS A 62 9.59 15.98 2.40
C CYS A 62 10.19 17.12 3.26
N PRO A 63 11.40 16.97 3.84
CA PRO A 63 12.02 18.03 4.64
C PRO A 63 12.35 19.30 3.83
N ALA A 64 12.65 19.14 2.54
CA ALA A 64 13.01 20.26 1.67
C ALA A 64 11.81 21.15 1.32
N LEU A 65 10.64 20.53 1.10
CA LEU A 65 9.38 21.24 0.82
C LEU A 65 8.63 21.62 2.12
N GLY A 66 8.99 21.01 3.25
CA GLY A 66 8.37 21.28 4.55
C GLY A 66 6.91 20.84 4.65
N THR A 67 6.52 19.82 3.87
CA THR A 67 5.13 19.37 3.76
C THR A 67 5.02 17.85 3.61
N VAL A 68 3.81 17.35 3.85
CA VAL A 68 3.43 15.96 3.59
C VAL A 68 3.05 15.81 2.12
N LEU A 69 3.37 14.65 1.55
CA LEU A 69 3.07 14.28 0.17
C LEU A 69 2.04 13.14 0.14
N ALA A 70 1.12 13.17 -0.82
CA ALA A 70 0.27 12.04 -1.15
C ALA A 70 1.12 10.89 -1.75
N ASN A 71 0.55 9.69 -1.88
CA ASN A 71 1.27 8.55 -2.46
C ASN A 71 1.58 8.81 -3.94
N GLU A 72 0.67 9.46 -4.64
CA GLU A 72 0.78 9.81 -6.07
C GLU A 72 1.86 10.86 -6.34
N GLU A 73 2.24 11.65 -5.33
CA GLU A 73 3.25 12.73 -5.42
C GLU A 73 4.68 12.23 -5.12
N VAL A 74 4.84 10.94 -4.83
CA VAL A 74 6.14 10.30 -4.57
C VAL A 74 6.49 9.36 -5.71
N VAL A 75 7.53 9.69 -6.45
CA VAL A 75 8.04 8.89 -7.58
C VAL A 75 9.44 8.43 -7.23
N ASP A 76 9.71 7.13 -7.25
CA ASP A 76 11.04 6.55 -6.96
C ASP A 76 11.64 7.00 -5.59
N GLY A 77 10.79 7.18 -4.58
CA GLY A 77 11.21 7.58 -3.22
C GLY A 77 11.60 9.06 -3.09
N VAL A 78 11.43 9.84 -4.16
CA VAL A 78 11.62 11.29 -4.16
C VAL A 78 10.31 12.02 -4.47
N SER A 79 10.23 13.30 -4.12
CA SER A 79 9.09 14.13 -4.49
C SER A 79 9.03 14.29 -6.01
N GLU A 80 7.85 14.08 -6.60
CA GLU A 80 7.59 14.33 -8.03
C GLU A 80 8.07 15.73 -8.41
N HIS A 81 7.78 16.70 -7.54
CA HIS A 81 8.25 18.06 -7.66
C HIS A 81 9.58 18.26 -6.91
N GLY A 82 10.66 18.51 -7.65
CA GLY A 82 11.97 18.88 -7.10
C GLY A 82 12.92 17.72 -6.78
N GLY A 83 12.47 16.46 -6.82
CA GLY A 83 13.33 15.29 -6.65
C GLY A 83 13.98 15.19 -5.27
N HIS A 84 13.30 15.69 -4.23
CA HIS A 84 13.82 15.70 -2.87
C HIS A 84 13.54 14.37 -2.16
N PRO A 85 14.46 13.90 -1.30
CA PRO A 85 14.27 12.64 -0.58
C PRO A 85 13.08 12.73 0.39
N VAL A 86 12.23 11.72 0.35
CA VAL A 86 11.02 11.61 1.17
C VAL A 86 11.28 10.62 2.31
N ILE A 87 10.93 11.01 3.53
CA ILE A 87 11.07 10.16 4.72
C ILE A 87 9.69 9.82 5.30
N ARG A 88 9.54 8.63 5.88
CA ARG A 88 8.31 8.23 6.57
C ARG A 88 8.32 8.78 7.99
N LYS A 89 7.30 9.56 8.36
CA LYS A 89 7.13 10.08 9.71
C LYS A 89 5.71 9.85 10.20
N PRO A 90 5.49 9.31 11.41
CA PRO A 90 4.16 9.27 12.00
C PRO A 90 3.70 10.71 12.26
N MET A 91 2.53 11.07 11.74
CA MET A 91 1.93 12.39 11.92
C MET A 91 0.41 12.28 11.96
N LEU A 92 -0.22 13.12 12.80
CA LEU A 92 -1.65 13.32 12.74
C LEU A 92 -2.00 14.04 11.44
N GLN A 93 -2.75 13.35 10.57
CA GLN A 93 -3.22 13.90 9.31
C GLN A 93 -4.71 13.73 9.14
N TRP A 94 -5.26 14.60 8.30
CA TRP A 94 -6.65 14.52 7.89
C TRP A 94 -6.79 13.50 6.76
N MET A 95 -7.70 12.55 6.93
CA MET A 95 -7.94 11.49 5.94
C MET A 95 -9.39 11.50 5.47
N LEU A 96 -9.59 11.37 4.17
CA LEU A 96 -10.90 11.11 3.59
C LEU A 96 -11.17 9.61 3.59
N LYS A 97 -12.30 9.18 4.17
CA LYS A 97 -12.69 7.77 4.22
C LYS A 97 -13.28 7.28 2.89
N ILE A 98 -12.50 7.41 1.81
CA ILE A 98 -12.90 7.00 0.44
C ILE A 98 -13.17 5.50 0.36
N THR A 99 -12.51 4.69 1.20
CA THR A 99 -12.73 3.24 1.29
C THR A 99 -14.15 2.84 1.67
N ALA A 100 -14.91 3.73 2.35
CA ALA A 100 -16.34 3.51 2.61
C ALA A 100 -17.19 3.49 1.33
N TYR A 101 -16.64 3.99 0.22
CA TYR A 101 -17.28 4.03 -1.09
C TYR A 101 -16.66 3.04 -2.09
N ALA A 102 -15.69 2.21 -1.68
CA ALA A 102 -14.95 1.33 -2.58
C ALA A 102 -15.87 0.42 -3.41
N ASP A 103 -16.88 -0.21 -2.78
CA ASP A 103 -17.83 -1.07 -3.48
C ASP A 103 -18.67 -0.32 -4.51
N ARG A 104 -19.11 0.89 -4.17
CA ARG A 104 -19.88 1.74 -5.09
C ARG A 104 -19.01 2.20 -6.25
N LEU A 105 -17.78 2.65 -5.97
CA LEU A 105 -16.83 3.05 -7.01
C LEU A 105 -16.56 1.90 -7.98
N LEU A 106 -16.45 0.66 -7.50
CA LEU A 106 -16.31 -0.52 -8.34
C LEU A 106 -17.55 -0.83 -9.17
N GLN A 107 -18.73 -0.85 -8.56
CA GLN A 107 -19.98 -1.17 -9.25
C GLN A 107 -20.33 -0.11 -10.30
N ASP A 108 -20.15 1.16 -9.97
CA ASP A 108 -20.51 2.29 -10.83
C ASP A 108 -19.59 2.39 -12.07
N LEU A 109 -18.42 1.72 -12.11
CA LEU A 109 -17.53 1.71 -13.29
C LEU A 109 -18.15 1.01 -14.50
N ASP A 110 -19.01 0.02 -14.29
CA ASP A 110 -19.57 -0.79 -15.38
C ASP A 110 -20.53 0.03 -16.25
N ASP A 111 -21.26 0.98 -15.65
CA ASP A 111 -22.23 1.85 -16.32
C ASP A 111 -21.60 3.04 -17.06
N LEU A 112 -20.28 3.29 -16.89
CA LEU A 112 -19.59 4.43 -17.51
C LEU A 112 -19.19 4.16 -18.97
N ASP A 113 -19.40 5.13 -19.85
CA ASP A 113 -18.86 5.11 -21.23
C ASP A 113 -17.41 5.61 -21.26
N TRP A 114 -16.53 4.87 -20.58
CA TRP A 114 -15.08 5.18 -20.47
C TRP A 114 -14.25 4.11 -21.18
N PRO A 115 -13.02 4.45 -21.63
CA PRO A 115 -12.10 3.45 -22.18
C PRO A 115 -11.85 2.32 -21.18
N GLU A 116 -11.89 1.07 -21.64
CA GLU A 116 -11.73 -0.10 -20.76
C GLU A 116 -10.41 -0.09 -20.00
N THR A 117 -9.33 0.41 -20.63
CA THR A 117 -8.02 0.57 -19.99
C THR A 117 -8.08 1.44 -18.74
N VAL A 118 -8.91 2.50 -18.73
CA VAL A 118 -9.09 3.37 -17.56
C VAL A 118 -9.90 2.65 -16.48
N LYS A 119 -10.92 1.87 -16.88
CA LYS A 119 -11.72 1.07 -15.94
C LYS A 119 -10.88 -0.02 -15.28
N GLU A 120 -10.08 -0.76 -16.04
CA GLU A 120 -9.16 -1.78 -15.54
C GLU A 120 -8.18 -1.19 -14.53
N MET A 121 -7.52 -0.06 -14.85
CA MET A 121 -6.63 0.63 -13.90
C MET A 121 -7.34 0.99 -12.59
N GLN A 122 -8.59 1.45 -12.64
CA GLN A 122 -9.37 1.77 -11.44
C GLN A 122 -9.76 0.52 -10.65
N ARG A 123 -10.15 -0.57 -11.32
CA ARG A 123 -10.47 -1.86 -10.66
C ARG A 123 -9.24 -2.42 -9.96
N ASP A 124 -8.08 -2.38 -10.61
CA ASP A 124 -6.81 -2.84 -10.05
C ASP A 124 -6.37 -1.97 -8.87
N TRP A 125 -6.56 -0.65 -8.95
CA TRP A 125 -6.25 0.27 -7.86
C TRP A 125 -7.15 0.09 -6.64
N ILE A 126 -8.45 -0.15 -6.84
CA ILE A 126 -9.37 -0.44 -5.72
C ILE A 126 -9.08 -1.83 -5.13
N GLY A 127 -8.73 -2.81 -5.98
CA GLY A 127 -8.16 -4.10 -5.56
C GLY A 127 -9.08 -4.93 -4.66
N ARG A 128 -10.39 -4.98 -4.96
CA ARG A 128 -11.34 -5.76 -4.16
C ARG A 128 -11.03 -7.25 -4.25
N SER A 129 -10.95 -7.89 -3.08
CA SER A 129 -10.81 -9.34 -2.91
C SER A 129 -11.84 -9.86 -1.92
N GLU A 130 -12.37 -11.05 -2.18
CA GLU A 130 -13.27 -11.78 -1.28
C GLU A 130 -12.54 -12.98 -0.69
N GLY A 131 -12.81 -13.27 0.58
CA GLY A 131 -12.06 -14.24 1.38
C GLY A 131 -12.64 -14.37 2.77
N GLU A 132 -11.96 -15.13 3.62
CA GLU A 132 -12.38 -15.37 5.01
C GLU A 132 -11.30 -14.93 6.00
N GLU A 133 -11.74 -14.35 7.11
CA GLU A 133 -10.85 -14.00 8.21
C GLU A 133 -10.52 -15.26 9.03
N MET A 134 -9.24 -15.58 9.15
CA MET A 134 -8.73 -16.71 9.92
C MET A 134 -7.74 -16.27 10.99
N GLU A 135 -7.76 -16.97 12.11
CA GLU A 135 -6.85 -16.76 13.24
C GLU A 135 -5.80 -17.87 13.30
N PHE A 136 -4.53 -17.47 13.26
CA PHE A 136 -3.39 -18.35 13.39
C PHE A 136 -2.83 -18.25 14.81
N SER A 137 -2.93 -19.33 15.59
CA SER A 137 -2.31 -19.40 16.92
C SER A 137 -0.79 -19.43 16.80
N VAL A 138 -0.10 -18.58 17.56
CA VAL A 138 1.36 -18.55 17.59
C VAL A 138 1.90 -19.68 18.47
N ILE A 139 2.90 -20.39 17.97
CA ILE A 139 3.62 -21.47 18.65
C ILE A 139 5.07 -21.02 18.81
N ASP A 140 5.62 -21.15 20.03
CA ASP A 140 7.02 -20.83 20.30
C ASP A 140 8.00 -21.88 19.73
N SER A 141 9.30 -21.63 19.88
CA SER A 141 10.35 -22.56 19.47
C SER A 141 10.34 -23.89 20.21
N ASN A 142 9.65 -23.98 21.36
CA ASN A 142 9.52 -25.18 22.19
C ASN A 142 8.21 -25.95 21.90
N GLY A 143 7.39 -25.48 20.96
CA GLY A 143 6.10 -26.11 20.63
C GLY A 143 4.94 -25.71 21.56
N LEU A 144 5.13 -24.72 22.44
CA LEU A 144 4.08 -24.20 23.32
C LEU A 144 3.27 -23.13 22.59
N GLU A 145 1.96 -23.28 22.62
CA GLU A 145 1.02 -22.30 22.09
C GLU A 145 1.01 -21.06 22.99
N ARG A 146 1.17 -19.89 22.37
CA ARG A 146 1.12 -18.58 23.04
C ARG A 146 -0.31 -18.02 22.97
N ASP A 147 -0.67 -17.19 23.94
CA ASP A 147 -1.93 -16.44 23.95
C ASP A 147 -1.88 -15.25 22.99
N MET A 148 -1.58 -15.53 21.73
CA MET A 148 -1.41 -14.57 20.65
C MET A 148 -1.92 -15.17 19.36
N LYS A 149 -2.67 -14.38 18.61
CA LYS A 149 -3.24 -14.79 17.34
C LYS A 149 -2.89 -13.79 16.25
N ILE A 150 -2.47 -14.30 15.10
CA ILE A 150 -2.30 -13.51 13.89
C ILE A 150 -3.57 -13.67 13.09
N THR A 151 -4.31 -12.59 12.90
CA THR A 151 -5.53 -12.60 12.11
C THR A 151 -5.19 -12.24 10.67
N LYS A 152 -5.70 -13.03 9.72
CA LYS A 152 -5.47 -12.78 8.30
C LYS A 152 -6.67 -13.16 7.46
N PHE A 153 -6.96 -12.30 6.49
CA PHE A 153 -7.91 -12.58 5.43
C PHE A 153 -7.27 -13.52 4.40
N ILE A 154 -7.90 -14.68 4.19
CA ILE A 154 -7.42 -15.73 3.32
C ILE A 154 -8.32 -15.86 2.09
N ILE A 155 -7.72 -16.11 0.93
CA ILE A 155 -8.42 -16.40 -0.33
C ILE A 155 -8.25 -17.86 -0.75
N MET A 156 -7.30 -18.55 -0.14
CA MET A 156 -6.92 -19.93 -0.44
C MET A 156 -6.51 -20.62 0.85
N PHE A 157 -6.77 -21.92 0.96
CA PHE A 157 -6.54 -22.68 2.20
C PHE A 157 -5.13 -23.28 2.32
N VAL A 158 -4.29 -23.07 1.31
CA VAL A 158 -2.94 -23.63 1.25
C VAL A 158 -1.98 -22.53 1.66
N CYS A 159 -1.37 -22.68 2.83
CA CYS A 159 -0.39 -21.76 3.37
C CYS A 159 0.79 -22.57 3.91
N THR A 160 2.00 -22.23 3.45
CA THR A 160 3.22 -22.96 3.86
C THR A 160 4.06 -22.17 4.86
N TYR A 161 3.93 -20.84 4.89
CA TYR A 161 4.53 -19.98 5.90
C TYR A 161 3.77 -18.64 6.01
N LEU A 162 3.95 -17.94 7.14
CA LEU A 162 3.43 -16.59 7.33
C LEU A 162 4.57 -15.58 7.20
N VAL A 163 4.24 -14.39 6.70
CA VAL A 163 5.19 -13.28 6.62
C VAL A 163 4.58 -12.03 7.22
N LEU A 164 5.28 -11.45 8.18
CA LEU A 164 4.89 -10.22 8.87
C LEU A 164 5.70 -9.04 8.31
N ALA A 165 5.05 -7.87 8.24
CA ALA A 165 5.74 -6.62 8.01
C ALA A 165 6.69 -6.32 9.20
N PRO A 166 7.85 -5.69 8.95
CA PRO A 166 8.75 -5.21 10.00
C PRO A 166 8.05 -4.27 11.01
N GLU A 167 7.03 -3.54 10.58
CA GLU A 167 6.23 -2.62 11.40
C GLU A 167 5.06 -3.30 12.13
N HIS A 168 4.89 -4.61 12.03
CA HIS A 168 3.72 -5.31 12.57
C HIS A 168 3.70 -5.26 14.11
N ASN A 169 2.55 -4.86 14.67
CA ASN A 169 2.39 -4.62 16.12
C ASN A 169 2.74 -5.81 17.00
N LEU A 170 2.41 -7.04 16.57
CA LEU A 170 2.68 -8.25 17.34
C LEU A 170 4.12 -8.77 17.19
N LEU A 171 4.93 -8.17 16.31
CA LEU A 171 6.22 -8.74 15.93
C LEU A 171 7.16 -8.88 17.15
N SER A 172 7.27 -7.84 17.97
CA SER A 172 8.13 -7.84 19.16
C SER A 172 7.77 -8.92 20.18
N SER A 173 6.51 -9.36 20.19
CA SER A 173 5.99 -10.37 21.12
C SER A 173 6.05 -11.79 20.55
N ILE A 174 6.15 -11.93 19.23
CA ILE A 174 6.29 -13.23 18.54
C ILE A 174 7.75 -13.68 18.55
N VAL A 175 8.69 -12.77 18.33
CA VAL A 175 10.09 -13.11 18.09
C VAL A 175 10.73 -13.85 19.27
N SER A 176 11.51 -14.89 18.96
CA SER A 176 12.29 -15.65 19.95
C SER A 176 13.44 -14.82 20.53
N MET A 177 13.91 -15.15 21.74
CA MET A 177 15.05 -14.44 22.34
C MET A 177 16.30 -14.44 21.45
N ASP A 178 16.57 -15.56 20.78
CA ASP A 178 17.76 -15.71 19.92
C ASP A 178 17.70 -14.82 18.67
N GLN A 179 16.49 -14.56 18.16
CA GLN A 179 16.27 -13.77 16.94
C GLN A 179 15.97 -12.29 17.23
N SER A 180 15.71 -11.92 18.49
CA SER A 180 15.29 -10.57 18.87
C SER A 180 16.23 -9.47 18.37
N LYS A 181 17.55 -9.67 18.52
CA LYS A 181 18.55 -8.71 18.05
C LYS A 181 18.55 -8.58 16.52
N CYS A 182 18.53 -9.69 15.81
CA CYS A 182 18.55 -9.70 14.34
C CYS A 182 17.26 -9.11 13.75
N VAL A 183 16.10 -9.35 14.38
CA VAL A 183 14.84 -8.75 13.94
C VAL A 183 14.85 -7.24 14.16
N GLU A 184 15.36 -6.73 15.28
CA GLU A 184 15.44 -5.27 15.48
C GLU A 184 16.38 -4.60 14.48
N GLU A 185 17.55 -5.18 14.21
CA GLU A 185 18.46 -4.69 13.16
C GLU A 185 17.78 -4.71 11.77
N TYR A 186 17.00 -5.75 11.47
CA TYR A 186 16.24 -5.86 10.23
C TYR A 186 15.12 -4.81 10.13
N LYS A 187 14.39 -4.55 11.23
CA LYS A 187 13.36 -3.50 11.31
C LYS A 187 13.94 -2.12 11.07
N GLU A 188 15.10 -1.81 11.66
CA GLU A 188 15.79 -0.55 11.38
C GLU A 188 16.28 -0.44 9.95
N ALA A 189 16.71 -1.55 9.34
CA ALA A 189 17.09 -1.56 7.93
C ALA A 189 15.89 -1.35 7.00
N ALA A 190 14.74 -1.96 7.31
CA ALA A 190 13.51 -1.81 6.55
C ALA A 190 12.92 -0.40 6.68
N SER A 191 12.99 0.23 7.85
CA SER A 191 12.45 1.58 8.06
C SER A 191 13.20 2.68 7.30
N ARG A 192 14.42 2.39 6.84
CA ARG A 192 15.21 3.27 5.96
C ARG A 192 14.83 3.15 4.49
N LYS A 193 14.03 2.16 4.11
CA LYS A 193 13.54 1.95 2.74
C LYS A 193 12.14 2.53 2.59
N SER A 194 11.84 3.09 1.43
CA SER A 194 10.49 3.52 1.05
C SER A 194 9.59 2.31 0.72
N ASP A 195 8.27 2.49 0.82
CA ASP A 195 7.29 1.44 0.46
C ASP A 195 7.50 1.00 -1.01
N LEU A 196 7.83 1.93 -1.90
CA LEU A 196 8.15 1.65 -3.30
C LEU A 196 9.42 0.79 -3.46
N GLU A 197 10.51 1.11 -2.77
CA GLU A 197 11.75 0.31 -2.77
C GLU A 197 11.55 -1.10 -2.20
N ARG A 198 10.50 -1.30 -1.40
CA ARG A 198 10.10 -2.58 -0.81
C ARG A 198 9.19 -3.41 -1.73
N THR A 199 8.62 -2.81 -2.79
CA THR A 199 7.74 -3.50 -3.73
C THR A 199 8.50 -4.34 -4.78
N GLU A 200 7.89 -4.60 -5.93
CA GLU A 200 8.43 -5.43 -7.02
C GLU A 200 9.71 -4.87 -7.66
N LEU A 201 10.02 -3.58 -7.44
CA LEU A 201 11.29 -3.00 -7.86
C LEU A 201 12.50 -3.61 -7.12
N GLN A 202 12.27 -4.26 -5.98
CA GLN A 202 13.32 -4.92 -5.22
C GLN A 202 13.71 -6.24 -5.90
N LYS A 203 14.89 -6.25 -6.55
CA LYS A 203 15.47 -7.44 -7.20
C LYS A 203 15.80 -8.57 -6.24
N GLU A 204 16.11 -8.25 -4.98
CA GLU A 204 16.42 -9.25 -3.96
C GLU A 204 15.43 -9.20 -2.80
N LYS A 205 14.61 -10.24 -2.68
CA LYS A 205 13.75 -10.43 -1.51
C LYS A 205 14.59 -10.72 -0.28
N THR A 206 14.37 -10.00 0.81
CA THR A 206 15.05 -10.23 2.08
C THR A 206 14.05 -10.59 3.15
N GLY A 207 14.46 -11.39 4.12
CA GLY A 207 13.64 -11.73 5.26
C GLY A 207 14.41 -12.51 6.31
N LEU A 208 13.81 -12.61 7.48
CA LEU A 208 14.39 -13.24 8.66
C LEU A 208 13.36 -14.11 9.37
N PHE A 209 13.79 -15.31 9.76
CA PHE A 209 12.95 -16.22 10.53
C PHE A 209 12.79 -15.70 11.97
N THR A 210 11.55 -15.62 12.46
CA THR A 210 11.27 -15.08 13.81
C THR A 210 11.70 -16.02 14.95
N GLY A 211 11.94 -17.30 14.63
CA GLY A 211 12.12 -18.35 15.64
C GLY A 211 10.80 -18.91 16.18
N CYS A 212 9.67 -18.52 15.61
CA CYS A 212 8.34 -18.99 16.02
C CYS A 212 7.55 -19.50 14.81
N TYR A 213 6.54 -20.31 15.12
CA TYR A 213 5.66 -20.94 14.17
C TYR A 213 4.23 -20.46 14.41
N ALA A 214 3.36 -20.68 13.44
CA ALA A 214 1.94 -20.50 13.55
C ALA A 214 1.25 -21.84 13.28
N ARG A 215 0.14 -22.12 13.96
CA ARG A 215 -0.72 -23.25 13.61
C ARG A 215 -1.62 -22.84 12.45
N ASN A 216 -1.55 -23.57 11.35
CA ASN A 216 -2.51 -23.41 10.26
C ASN A 216 -3.88 -23.97 10.72
N PRO A 217 -4.94 -23.15 10.77
CA PRO A 217 -6.25 -23.58 11.28
C PRO A 217 -6.96 -24.59 10.37
N VAL A 218 -6.55 -24.71 9.10
CA VAL A 218 -7.17 -25.62 8.12
C VAL A 218 -6.68 -27.05 8.29
N ASN A 219 -5.36 -27.24 8.31
CA ASN A 219 -4.74 -28.57 8.32
C ASN A 219 -4.07 -28.91 9.65
N GLY A 220 -3.97 -27.95 10.58
CA GLY A 220 -3.34 -28.13 11.89
C GLY A 220 -1.81 -28.16 11.88
N GLU A 221 -1.17 -27.98 10.73
CA GLU A 221 0.29 -28.02 10.60
C GLU A 221 0.94 -26.76 11.16
N SER A 222 2.16 -26.93 11.70
CA SER A 222 2.99 -25.81 12.14
C SER A 222 3.73 -25.21 10.96
N ILE A 223 3.46 -23.95 10.66
CA ILE A 223 4.08 -23.20 9.57
C ILE A 223 5.01 -22.10 10.13
N PRO A 224 6.20 -21.86 9.57
CA PRO A 224 7.13 -20.89 10.12
C PRO A 224 6.64 -19.44 9.92
N ILE A 225 6.94 -18.57 10.88
CA ILE A 225 6.66 -17.13 10.79
C ILE A 225 7.95 -16.39 10.43
N TRP A 226 7.89 -15.62 9.34
CA TRP A 226 8.98 -14.81 8.82
C TRP A 226 8.66 -13.33 8.93
N VAL A 227 9.71 -12.51 8.91
CA VAL A 227 9.61 -11.06 8.71
C VAL A 227 10.24 -10.75 7.37
N ALA A 228 9.56 -9.98 6.53
CA ALA A 228 10.12 -9.54 5.26
C ALA A 228 9.64 -8.14 4.88
N ASP A 229 10.55 -7.36 4.31
CA ASP A 229 10.30 -5.97 3.93
C ASP A 229 9.31 -5.82 2.77
N TYR A 230 9.15 -6.83 1.92
CA TYR A 230 8.15 -6.80 0.83
C TYR A 230 6.69 -6.84 1.33
N VAL A 231 6.46 -7.17 2.60
CA VAL A 231 5.15 -7.04 3.25
C VAL A 231 5.05 -5.65 3.85
N LEU A 232 4.05 -4.87 3.40
CA LEU A 232 3.84 -3.50 3.85
C LEU A 232 2.86 -3.48 5.03
N GLY A 233 3.27 -2.85 6.14
CA GLY A 233 2.39 -2.67 7.31
C GLY A 233 1.18 -1.79 7.04
N SER A 234 1.28 -0.89 6.05
CA SER A 234 0.21 0.00 5.58
C SER A 234 -0.87 -0.71 4.76
N TYR A 235 -0.60 -1.93 4.29
CA TYR A 235 -1.51 -2.69 3.42
C TYR A 235 -2.10 -3.90 4.16
N GLY A 236 -3.44 -3.99 4.17
CA GLY A 236 -4.17 -5.02 4.90
C GLY A 236 -3.90 -4.95 6.42
N MET A 237 -3.58 -6.09 7.02
CA MET A 237 -3.23 -6.21 8.45
C MET A 237 -1.71 -6.26 8.69
N GLY A 238 -0.88 -5.93 7.68
CA GLY A 238 0.59 -5.99 7.80
C GLY A 238 1.15 -7.40 7.97
N ALA A 239 0.38 -8.41 7.55
CA ALA A 239 0.75 -9.82 7.54
C ALA A 239 0.23 -10.44 6.25
N ILE A 240 0.92 -11.43 5.69
CA ILE A 240 0.44 -12.25 4.58
C ILE A 240 0.59 -13.74 4.89
N MET A 241 -0.32 -14.51 4.31
CA MET A 241 -0.13 -15.95 4.14
C MET A 241 0.64 -16.16 2.84
N ALA A 242 1.72 -16.93 2.88
CA ALA A 242 2.48 -17.18 1.68
C ALA A 242 2.03 -18.48 1.02
N VAL A 243 1.78 -18.40 -0.30
CA VAL A 243 1.39 -19.55 -1.12
C VAL A 243 2.30 -19.69 -2.34
N PRO A 244 3.51 -20.27 -2.14
CA PRO A 244 4.53 -20.37 -3.20
C PRO A 244 4.10 -21.09 -4.48
N ALA A 245 3.09 -21.96 -4.42
CA ALA A 245 2.59 -22.66 -5.61
C ALA A 245 1.80 -21.76 -6.58
N HIS A 246 1.30 -20.61 -6.09
CA HIS A 246 0.37 -19.77 -6.84
C HIS A 246 0.76 -18.28 -6.84
N ASP A 247 1.66 -17.83 -5.98
CA ASP A 247 2.22 -16.48 -5.96
C ASP A 247 3.72 -16.52 -6.26
N SER A 248 4.16 -15.79 -7.29
CA SER A 248 5.55 -15.76 -7.75
C SER A 248 6.50 -15.14 -6.74
N ARG A 249 6.05 -14.16 -5.94
CA ARG A 249 6.86 -13.49 -4.92
C ARG A 249 7.11 -14.44 -3.75
N ASP A 250 6.08 -15.17 -3.35
CA ASP A 250 6.18 -16.22 -2.34
C ASP A 250 7.07 -17.37 -2.84
N HIS A 251 6.94 -17.73 -4.11
CA HIS A 251 7.78 -18.75 -4.74
C HIS A 251 9.27 -18.39 -4.69
N GLU A 252 9.63 -17.18 -5.11
CA GLU A 252 11.02 -16.70 -5.07
C GLU A 252 11.57 -16.64 -3.65
N PHE A 253 10.76 -16.19 -2.68
CA PHE A 253 11.15 -16.15 -1.28
C PHE A 253 11.36 -17.56 -0.71
N ALA A 254 10.43 -18.48 -0.98
CA ALA A 254 10.54 -19.87 -0.55
C ALA A 254 11.77 -20.56 -1.12
N LEU A 255 12.09 -20.34 -2.41
CA LEU A 255 13.30 -20.87 -3.03
C LEU A 255 14.58 -20.31 -2.40
N LYS A 256 14.62 -19.00 -2.13
CA LYS A 256 15.80 -18.34 -1.54
C LYS A 256 16.11 -18.85 -0.13
N TYR A 257 15.08 -19.12 0.66
CA TYR A 257 15.20 -19.52 2.07
C TYR A 257 14.97 -21.02 2.29
N GLU A 258 14.92 -21.81 1.22
CA GLU A 258 14.72 -23.27 1.25
C GLU A 258 13.47 -23.69 2.07
N ILE A 259 12.40 -22.90 1.99
CA ILE A 259 11.15 -23.15 2.70
C ILE A 259 10.37 -24.24 1.94
N PRO A 260 9.96 -25.34 2.58
CA PRO A 260 9.17 -26.38 1.93
C PRO A 260 7.81 -25.84 1.46
N PHE A 261 7.41 -26.18 0.24
CA PHE A 261 6.07 -25.90 -0.27
C PHE A 261 5.55 -27.03 -1.16
N CYS A 262 4.22 -27.13 -1.25
CA CYS A 262 3.54 -28.14 -2.06
C CYS A 262 2.83 -27.48 -3.24
N TRP A 263 2.93 -28.10 -4.42
CA TRP A 263 2.11 -27.73 -5.57
C TRP A 263 0.70 -28.25 -5.35
N VAL A 264 -0.25 -27.33 -5.36
CA VAL A 264 -1.68 -27.58 -5.31
C VAL A 264 -2.28 -27.11 -6.64
N VAL A 265 -3.29 -27.82 -7.10
CA VAL A 265 -3.97 -27.56 -8.39
C VAL A 265 -5.38 -27.09 -8.09
#